data_AF-A0A3A0D6Y6-F1
#
_entry.id   AF-A0A3A0D6Y6-F1
#
_cell.length_a   1.000
_cell.length_b   1.000
_cell.length_c   1.000
_cell.angle_alpha   90.00
_cell.angle_beta   90.00
_cell.angle_gamma   90.00
#
_symmetry.space_group_name_H-M   'P 1'
#
loop_
_entity.id
_entity.type
_entity.pdbx_description
1 polymer ?
#
loop_
_entity_poly.entity_id
_entity_poly.type
_entity_poly.pdbx_seq_one_letter_code
_entity_poly.pdbx_strand_id
1 'polypeptide(L)'
;MSTDIIIVEQIPNARDYRRLRRAVGWDDLDEHVVQRGLQQSLYAVCAMRESEIVGCGRVVGDGAIYFYIQDIIVLPELQAQGIGRQIMARVMDFHRRACFAQQLHRSDGRPGRGKIL
;
A
#
# COMPACT_ATOMS: atom_id res chain seq x y z
N MET A 1 -24.71 -13.93 1.26
CA MET A 1 -24.79 -12.54 1.78
C MET A 1 -23.70 -11.76 1.07
N SER A 2 -24.05 -10.68 0.37
CA SER A 2 -23.06 -9.81 -0.25
C SER A 2 -22.29 -9.13 0.88
N THR A 3 -21.00 -9.43 1.01
CA THR A 3 -20.14 -8.79 2.01
C THR A 3 -19.73 -7.45 1.43
N ASP A 4 -20.34 -6.36 1.90
CA ASP A 4 -19.97 -5.02 1.44
C ASP A 4 -18.57 -4.69 1.94
N ILE A 5 -17.64 -4.62 0.99
CA ILE A 5 -16.25 -4.23 1.22
C ILE A 5 -16.04 -2.83 0.68
N ILE A 6 -15.54 -1.94 1.52
CA ILE A 6 -15.25 -0.55 1.17
C ILE A 6 -13.74 -0.33 1.21
N ILE A 7 -13.18 0.25 0.15
CA ILE A 7 -11.76 0.64 0.13
C ILE A 7 -11.61 2.08 0.59
N VAL A 8 -10.85 2.28 1.66
CA VAL A 8 -10.57 3.60 2.26
C VAL A 8 -9.08 3.91 2.21
N GLU A 9 -8.73 5.18 1.99
CA GLU A 9 -7.34 5.66 2.03
C GLU A 9 -6.94 5.94 3.48
N GLN A 10 -6.31 4.96 4.13
CA GLN A 10 -5.80 5.09 5.49
C GLN A 10 -4.67 4.09 5.74
N ILE A 11 -3.77 4.44 6.65
CA ILE A 11 -2.76 3.54 7.19
C ILE A 11 -3.44 2.65 8.25
N PRO A 12 -3.32 1.31 8.18
CA PRO A 12 -3.88 0.44 9.23
C PRO A 12 -3.16 0.72 10.55
N ASN A 13 -3.86 0.62 11.68
CA ASN A 13 -3.16 0.64 12.97
C ASN A 13 -2.32 -0.64 13.15
N ALA A 14 -1.37 -0.61 14.07
CA ALA A 14 -0.43 -1.71 14.25
C ALA A 14 -1.10 -3.03 14.65
N ARG A 15 -2.16 -2.97 15.46
CA ARG A 15 -2.93 -4.15 15.88
C ARG A 15 -3.57 -4.84 14.68
N ASP A 16 -4.25 -4.09 13.81
CA ASP A 16 -4.91 -4.64 12.63
C ASP A 16 -3.91 -5.15 11.61
N TYR A 17 -2.83 -4.41 11.36
CA TYR A 17 -1.78 -4.84 10.44
C TYR A 17 -1.09 -6.13 10.92
N ARG A 18 -0.76 -6.25 12.21
CA ARG A 18 -0.23 -7.50 12.79
C ARG A 18 -1.23 -8.65 12.68
N ARG A 19 -2.54 -8.38 12.84
CA ARG A 19 -3.59 -9.40 12.63
C ARG A 19 -3.57 -9.91 11.19
N LEU A 20 -3.52 -9.00 10.20
CA LEU A 20 -3.45 -9.36 8.78
C LEU A 20 -2.19 -10.19 8.46
N ARG A 21 -1.01 -9.77 8.94
CA ARG A 21 0.25 -10.51 8.73
C ARG A 21 0.18 -11.94 9.24
N ARG A 22 -0.28 -12.13 10.49
CA ARG A 22 -0.44 -13.46 11.08
C ARG A 22 -1.43 -14.31 10.31
N ALA A 23 -2.52 -13.74 9.84
CA ALA A 23 -3.54 -14.47 9.08
C ALA A 23 -3.00 -15.05 7.76
N VAL A 24 -1.97 -14.44 7.16
CA VAL A 24 -1.31 -14.95 5.94
C VAL A 24 0.01 -15.68 6.21
N GLY A 25 0.29 -16.02 7.47
CA GLY A 25 1.49 -16.78 7.86
C GLY A 25 2.79 -15.99 7.84
N TRP A 26 2.73 -14.65 7.85
CA TRP A 26 3.92 -13.83 7.99
C TRP A 26 4.30 -13.65 9.47
N ASP A 27 5.58 -13.39 9.71
CA ASP A 27 6.10 -13.19 11.06
C ASP A 27 5.35 -12.09 11.81
N ASP A 28 5.06 -12.40 13.07
CA ASP A 28 4.54 -11.43 14.02
C ASP A 28 5.70 -10.56 14.52
N LEU A 29 5.64 -9.28 14.20
CA LEU A 29 6.66 -8.30 14.54
C LEU A 29 6.24 -7.55 15.80
N ASP A 30 7.23 -7.08 16.56
CA ASP A 30 7.01 -6.19 17.69
C ASP A 30 6.16 -4.97 17.29
N GLU A 31 5.22 -4.56 18.16
CA GLU A 31 4.27 -3.50 17.85
C GLU A 31 4.95 -2.17 17.55
N HIS A 32 6.00 -1.82 18.29
CA HIS A 32 6.71 -0.57 18.10
C HIS A 32 7.49 -0.58 16.76
N VAL A 33 8.04 -1.73 16.36
CA VAL A 33 8.66 -1.89 15.03
C VAL A 33 7.61 -1.70 13.93
N VAL A 34 6.43 -2.32 14.08
CA VAL A 34 5.31 -2.19 13.14
C VAL A 34 4.84 -0.74 13.04
N GLN A 35 4.61 -0.08 14.17
CA GLN A 35 4.16 1.32 14.20
C GLN A 35 5.13 2.24 13.46
N ARG A 36 6.43 2.13 13.75
CA ARG A 36 7.46 2.90 13.05
C ARG A 36 7.46 2.62 11.54
N GLY A 37 7.36 1.34 11.15
CA GLY A 37 7.32 0.96 9.73
C GLY A 37 6.08 1.50 9.00
N LEU A 38 4.91 1.48 9.64
CA LEU A 38 3.67 2.01 9.09
C LEU A 38 3.73 3.53 8.89
N GLN A 39 4.36 4.26 9.80
CA GLN A 39 4.55 5.73 9.70
C GLN A 39 5.42 6.16 8.52
N GLN A 40 6.25 5.27 7.98
CA GLN A 40 7.10 5.55 6.81
C GLN A 40 6.41 5.26 5.46
N SER A 41 5.10 5.00 5.48
CA SER A 41 4.34 4.77 4.25
C SER A 41 4.13 6.07 3.50
N LEU A 42 4.41 6.07 2.19
CA LEU A 42 4.02 7.17 1.30
C LEU A 42 2.51 7.16 1.06
N TYR A 43 1.91 5.96 1.03
CA TYR A 43 0.49 5.78 0.83
C TYR A 43 0.03 4.43 1.39
N ALA A 44 -1.22 4.35 1.82
CA ALA A 44 -1.84 3.11 2.26
C ALA A 44 -3.35 3.12 2.00
N VAL A 45 -3.90 1.94 1.77
CA VAL A 45 -5.34 1.71 1.69
C VAL A 45 -5.72 0.50 2.54
N CYS A 46 -6.94 0.54 3.06
CA CYS A 46 -7.54 -0.55 3.80
C CYS A 46 -8.84 -1.00 3.12
N ALA A 47 -9.05 -2.31 3.06
CA ALA A 47 -10.35 -2.90 2.78
C ALA A 47 -11.10 -3.06 4.09
N MET A 48 -12.26 -2.42 4.20
CA MET A 48 -13.11 -2.41 5.38
C MET A 48 -14.31 -3.32 5.16
N ARG A 49 -14.58 -4.20 6.12
CA ARG A 49 -15.86 -4.87 6.27
C ARG A 49 -16.48 -4.35 7.56
N GLU A 50 -17.57 -3.60 7.45
CA GLU A 50 -18.15 -2.87 8.59
C GLU A 50 -17.08 -1.98 9.27
N SER A 51 -16.71 -2.28 10.52
CA SER A 51 -15.68 -1.55 11.28
C SER A 51 -14.34 -2.29 11.35
N GLU A 52 -14.17 -3.37 10.57
CA GLU A 52 -12.99 -4.23 10.60
C GLU A 52 -12.13 -4.04 9.34
N ILE A 53 -10.82 -3.80 9.52
CA ILE A 53 -9.86 -3.87 8.41
C ILE A 53 -9.63 -5.33 8.05
N VAL A 54 -10.04 -5.76 6.86
CA VAL A 54 -9.91 -7.14 6.38
C VAL A 54 -8.88 -7.31 5.25
N GLY A 55 -8.25 -6.22 4.85
CA GLY A 55 -7.12 -6.21 3.94
C GLY A 55 -6.44 -4.86 3.90
N CYS A 56 -5.21 -4.81 3.41
CA CYS A 56 -4.47 -3.57 3.22
C CYS A 56 -3.55 -3.63 2.00
N GLY A 57 -3.10 -2.47 1.58
CA GLY A 57 -1.99 -2.30 0.64
C GLY A 57 -1.22 -1.04 0.97
N ARG A 58 0.10 -1.05 0.79
CA ARG A 58 0.99 0.05 1.13
C ARG A 58 1.93 0.38 -0.02
N VAL A 59 2.40 1.63 -0.01
CA VAL A 59 3.49 2.10 -0.86
C VAL A 59 4.56 2.73 0.03
N VAL A 60 5.81 2.37 -0.22
CA VAL A 60 7.01 2.94 0.42
C VAL A 60 7.99 3.37 -0.66
N GLY A 61 8.95 4.24 -0.33
CA GLY A 61 9.91 4.73 -1.31
C GLY A 61 10.42 6.12 -0.96
N ASP A 62 10.94 6.82 -1.96
CA ASP A 62 11.51 8.17 -1.83
C ASP A 62 10.53 9.30 -2.19
N GLY A 63 9.33 8.96 -2.66
CA GLY A 63 8.34 9.93 -3.13
C GLY A 63 8.69 10.59 -4.47
N ALA A 64 9.76 10.14 -5.12
CA ALA A 64 10.31 10.71 -6.34
C ALA A 64 10.61 9.64 -7.39
N ILE A 65 11.71 8.89 -7.26
CA ILE A 65 12.20 7.99 -8.31
C ILE A 65 11.71 6.55 -8.07
N TYR A 66 11.66 6.13 -6.80
CA TYR A 66 11.39 4.74 -6.44
C TYR A 66 10.14 4.62 -5.57
N PHE A 67 9.21 3.79 -6.06
CA PHE A 67 8.01 3.40 -5.34
C PHE A 67 7.92 1.87 -5.30
N TYR A 68 7.83 1.31 -4.10
CA TYR A 68 7.64 -0.11 -3.88
C TYR A 68 6.23 -0.35 -3.35
N ILE A 69 5.53 -1.26 -4.01
CA ILE A 69 4.25 -1.76 -3.52
C ILE A 69 4.57 -2.80 -2.45
N GLN A 70 4.09 -2.57 -1.24
CA GLN A 70 4.34 -3.42 -0.08
C GLN A 70 3.02 -3.90 0.54
N ASP A 71 3.08 -5.06 1.19
CA ASP A 71 2.04 -5.55 2.09
C ASP A 71 0.62 -5.55 1.50
N ILE A 72 0.48 -6.05 0.27
CA ILE A 72 -0.84 -6.36 -0.30
C ILE A 72 -1.37 -7.62 0.38
N ILE A 73 -2.24 -7.44 1.37
CA ILE A 73 -2.77 -8.52 2.21
C ILE A 73 -4.29 -8.46 2.20
N VAL A 74 -4.94 -9.62 2.08
CA VAL A 74 -6.38 -9.82 2.28
C VAL A 74 -6.55 -11.05 3.17
N LEU A 75 -7.43 -10.99 4.17
CA LEU A 75 -7.73 -12.13 5.02
C LEU A 75 -8.08 -13.38 4.18
N PRO A 76 -7.53 -14.57 4.48
CA PRO A 76 -7.70 -15.77 3.65
C PRO A 76 -9.14 -16.09 3.25
N GLU A 77 -10.07 -15.96 4.18
CA GLU A 77 -11.50 -16.23 4.00
C GLU A 77 -12.21 -15.24 3.05
N LEU A 78 -11.57 -14.11 2.74
CA LEU A 78 -12.08 -13.08 1.81
C LEU A 78 -11.26 -12.98 0.51
N GLN A 79 -10.28 -13.86 0.32
CA GLN A 79 -9.51 -13.91 -0.93
C GLN A 79 -10.36 -14.43 -2.09
N ALA A 80 -9.85 -14.28 -3.32
CA ALA A 80 -10.52 -14.62 -4.58
C ALA A 80 -11.87 -13.90 -4.85
N GLN A 81 -12.21 -12.88 -4.05
CA GLN A 81 -13.42 -12.06 -4.22
C GLN A 81 -13.15 -10.69 -4.87
N GLY A 82 -11.95 -10.50 -5.44
CA GLY A 82 -11.56 -9.26 -6.12
C GLY A 82 -11.08 -8.12 -5.20
N ILE A 83 -11.09 -8.29 -3.87
CA ILE A 83 -10.64 -7.28 -2.91
C ILE A 83 -9.20 -6.83 -3.18
N GLY A 84 -8.28 -7.78 -3.38
CA GLY A 84 -6.87 -7.46 -3.69
C GLY A 84 -6.71 -6.65 -4.99
N ARG A 85 -7.58 -6.89 -5.99
CA ARG A 85 -7.62 -6.09 -7.22
C ARG A 85 -8.09 -4.67 -6.95
N GLN A 86 -9.09 -4.48 -6.08
CA GLN A 86 -9.56 -3.14 -5.70
C GLN A 86 -8.49 -2.36 -4.91
N ILE A 87 -7.79 -3.02 -3.99
CA ILE A 87 -6.63 -2.46 -3.27
C ILE A 87 -5.56 -2.01 -4.28
N MET A 88 -5.15 -2.89 -5.18
CA MET A 88 -4.13 -2.59 -6.19
C MET A 88 -4.57 -1.45 -7.11
N ALA A 89 -5.83 -1.37 -7.50
CA ALA A 89 -6.34 -0.27 -8.32
C ALA A 89 -6.08 1.09 -7.65
N ARG A 90 -6.38 1.23 -6.35
CA ARG A 90 -6.10 2.46 -5.59
C ARG A 90 -4.62 2.77 -5.48
N VAL A 91 -3.79 1.75 -5.25
CA VAL A 91 -2.31 1.90 -5.23
C VAL A 91 -1.79 2.41 -6.58
N MET A 92 -2.27 1.86 -7.69
CA MET A 92 -1.88 2.31 -9.02
C MET A 92 -2.37 3.73 -9.34
N ASP A 93 -3.56 4.10 -8.88
CA ASP A 93 -4.08 5.46 -9.03
C ASP A 93 -3.27 6.48 -8.22
N PHE A 94 -2.83 6.13 -7.01
CA PHE A 94 -1.86 6.92 -6.26
C PHE A 94 -0.55 7.09 -7.04
N HIS A 95 0.03 6.00 -7.56
CA HIS A 95 1.29 6.06 -8.31
C HIS A 95 1.18 6.93 -9.57
N ARG A 96 0.08 6.83 -10.32
CA ARG A 96 -0.17 7.68 -11.49
C ARG A 96 -0.21 9.17 -11.13
N ARG A 97 -0.91 9.53 -10.04
CA ARG A 97 -0.96 10.91 -9.53
C ARG A 97 0.43 11.41 -9.12
N ALA A 98 1.19 10.58 -8.41
CA ALA A 98 2.55 10.92 -7.99
C ALA A 98 3.50 11.12 -9.18
N CYS A 99 3.46 10.23 -10.19
CA CYS A 99 4.26 10.35 -11.41
C CYS A 99 3.87 11.55 -12.28
N PHE A 100 2.57 11.86 -12.39
CA PHE A 100 2.11 13.02 -13.17
C PHE A 100 2.62 14.34 -12.58
N ALA A 101 2.61 14.47 -11.24
CA ALA A 101 3.16 15.63 -10.56
C ALA A 101 4.65 15.85 -10.87
N GLN A 102 5.41 14.78 -11.10
CA GLN A 102 6.84 14.87 -11.43
C GLN A 102 7.11 15.31 -12.88
N GLN A 103 6.21 14.99 -13.82
CA GLN A 103 6.37 15.39 -15.22
C GLN A 103 6.21 16.89 -15.43
N LEU A 104 5.45 17.58 -14.57
CA LEU A 104 5.33 19.05 -14.59
C LEU A 104 6.66 19.77 -14.27
N HIS A 105 7.60 19.12 -13.58
CA HIS A 105 8.92 19.68 -13.29
C HIS A 105 9.96 19.46 -14.42
N ARG A 106 9.64 18.71 -15.48
CA ARG A 106 10.57 18.33 -16.56
C ARG A 106 10.66 19.32 -17.74
N SER A 107 10.21 20.56 -17.61
CA SER A 107 10.42 21.60 -18.64
C SER A 107 11.86 22.15 -18.72
N ASP A 108 12.79 21.64 -17.91
CA ASP A 108 14.23 21.92 -17.98
C ASP A 108 14.96 20.73 -18.65
N GLY A 109 15.30 20.89 -19.93
CA GLY A 109 15.95 19.88 -20.75
C GLY A 109 17.46 19.77 -20.53
N ARG A 110 17.92 18.77 -19.78
CA ARG A 110 19.34 18.35 -19.78
C ARG A 110 19.50 16.83 -19.98
N PRO A 111 20.44 16.39 -20.84
CA PRO A 111 20.70 14.97 -21.07
C PRO A 111 21.64 14.40 -20.00
N GLY A 112 21.19 13.36 -19.29
CA GLY A 112 22.02 12.59 -18.35
C GLY A 112 22.78 11.48 -19.06
N ARG A 113 24.12 11.56 -19.08
CA ARG A 113 25.01 10.42 -19.36
C ARG A 113 25.29 9.69 -18.05
N GLY A 114 25.06 8.38 -18.03
CA GLY A 114 25.55 7.50 -16.98
C GLY A 114 25.36 6.05 -17.39
N LYS A 115 26.46 5.39 -17.81
CA LYS A 115 26.51 3.94 -17.90
C LYS A 115 26.60 3.40 -16.47
N ILE A 116 25.73 2.48 -16.12
CA ILE A 116 25.79 1.73 -14.86
C ILE A 116 26.66 0.49 -15.14
N LEU A 117 27.53 0.16 -14.18
CA LEU A 117 28.36 -1.04 -14.13
C LEU A 117 27.51 -2.32 -14.04
#